data_AF-A0A1J7I998-F1
#
_entry.id   AF-A0A1J7I998-F1
#
_cell.length_a   1.000
_cell.length_b   1.000
_cell.length_c   1.000
_cell.angle_alpha   90.00
_cell.angle_beta   90.00
_cell.angle_gamma   90.00
#
_symmetry.space_group_name_H-M   'P 1'
#
loop_
_entity.id
_entity.type
_entity.pdbx_description
1 polymer ?
#
loop_
_entity_poly.entity_id
_entity_poly.type
_entity_poly.pdbx_seq_one_letter_code
_entity_poly.pdbx_strand_id
1 'polypeptide(L)'
;MEHHSVHRFVAIITASFVFLGLIALLVANTAMVEPNRIWGDKCSMADIVITQGPTTPLPNGIPTYTVDIINMCLNGCDISGIHLSCGWFSSARLINPKLFKRLHYNDCLVNDGRPLINGDSISFQYANTFLYPLSVSKVICV
;
A
#
# COMPACT_ATOMS: atom_id res chain seq x y z
N MET A 1 -55.29 15.02 13.59
CA MET A 1 -54.45 13.86 13.21
C MET A 1 -53.26 14.39 12.44
N GLU A 2 -52.18 14.84 13.09
CA GLU A 2 -51.00 15.34 12.33
C GLU A 2 -49.68 15.38 13.13
N HIS A 3 -49.67 15.30 14.46
CA HIS A 3 -48.41 15.39 15.24
C HIS A 3 -47.53 14.12 15.10
N HIS A 4 -48.13 12.93 14.99
CA HIS A 4 -47.39 11.65 14.95
C HIS A 4 -46.69 11.39 13.60
N SER A 5 -47.14 12.07 12.53
CA SER A 5 -46.59 11.95 11.18
C SER A 5 -45.32 12.79 11.01
N VAL A 6 -45.27 13.97 11.63
CA VAL A 6 -44.12 14.88 11.56
C VAL A 6 -42.88 14.29 12.23
N HIS A 7 -43.01 13.68 13.42
CA HIS A 7 -41.88 13.05 14.09
C HIS A 7 -41.29 11.87 13.30
N ARG A 8 -42.14 11.09 12.64
CA ARG A 8 -41.70 9.99 11.75
C ARG A 8 -41.00 10.53 10.51
N PHE A 9 -41.52 11.62 9.93
CA PHE A 9 -40.91 12.28 8.78
C PHE A 9 -39.52 12.84 9.13
N VAL A 10 -39.39 13.54 10.26
CA VAL A 10 -38.10 14.07 10.75
C VAL A 10 -37.09 12.94 11.00
N ALA A 11 -37.51 11.81 11.58
CA ALA A 11 -36.63 10.66 11.83
C ALA A 11 -36.12 10.00 10.54
N ILE A 12 -36.93 9.95 9.47
CA ILE A 12 -36.52 9.41 8.16
C ILE A 12 -35.51 10.35 7.51
N ILE A 13 -35.75 11.66 7.57
CA ILE A 13 -34.85 12.67 7.02
C ILE A 13 -33.48 12.63 7.74
N THR A 14 -33.47 12.56 9.07
CA THR A 14 -32.22 12.47 9.83
C THR A 14 -31.47 11.16 9.60
N ALA A 15 -32.16 10.01 9.57
CA ALA A 15 -31.55 8.72 9.24
C ALA A 15 -30.96 8.71 7.82
N SER A 16 -31.64 9.34 6.85
CA SER A 16 -31.16 9.45 5.47
C SER A 16 -29.89 10.29 5.38
N PHE A 17 -29.83 11.44 6.06
CA PHE A 17 -28.63 12.28 6.09
C PHE A 17 -27.44 11.60 6.80
N VAL A 18 -27.69 10.87 7.90
CA VAL A 18 -26.63 10.11 8.60
C VAL A 18 -26.09 8.99 7.70
N PHE A 19 -26.97 8.26 7.01
CA PHE A 19 -26.57 7.20 6.09
C PHE A 19 -25.78 7.73 4.89
N LEU A 20 -26.22 8.86 4.31
CA LEU A 20 -25.49 9.56 3.25
C LEU A 20 -24.11 10.05 3.72
N GLY A 21 -24.02 10.57 4.96
CA GLY A 21 -22.75 10.98 5.56
C GLY A 21 -21.79 9.81 5.78
N LEU A 22 -22.30 8.67 6.26
CA LEU A 22 -21.52 7.43 6.43
C LEU A 22 -21.00 6.89 5.09
N ILE A 23 -21.84 6.87 4.05
CA ILE A 23 -21.43 6.49 2.69
C ILE A 23 -20.36 7.47 2.18
N ALA A 24 -20.52 8.77 2.36
CA ALA A 24 -19.53 9.76 1.94
C ALA A 24 -18.18 9.56 2.64
N LEU A 25 -18.17 9.24 3.95
CA LEU A 25 -16.94 8.89 4.68
C LEU A 25 -16.28 7.61 4.15
N LEU A 26 -17.08 6.59 3.80
CA LEU A 26 -16.56 5.35 3.23
C LEU A 26 -15.93 5.57 1.84
N VAL A 27 -16.52 6.44 1.02
CA VAL A 27 -16.06 6.75 -0.35
C VAL A 27 -14.86 7.70 -0.36
N ALA A 28 -14.73 8.60 0.62
CA ALA A 28 -13.58 9.52 0.74
C ALA A 28 -12.22 8.79 0.89
N ASN A 29 -12.23 7.52 1.32
CA ASN A 29 -11.02 6.73 1.53
C ASN A 29 -10.52 5.99 0.27
N THR A 30 -11.20 6.10 -0.87
CA THR A 30 -10.84 5.35 -2.09
C THR A 30 -10.60 6.26 -3.29
N ALA A 31 -9.49 6.99 -3.29
CA ALA A 31 -9.01 7.66 -4.49
C ALA A 31 -7.49 7.56 -4.62
N MET A 32 -7.00 6.37 -4.98
CA MET A 32 -5.80 6.28 -5.83
C MET A 32 -6.28 6.15 -7.27
N VAL A 33 -6.14 7.23 -8.05
CA VAL A 33 -6.32 7.20 -9.50
C VAL A 33 -4.95 7.46 -10.10
N GLU A 34 -4.34 6.44 -10.70
CA GLU A 34 -3.17 6.64 -11.53
C GLU A 34 -3.59 6.86 -13.00
N PRO A 35 -3.08 7.91 -13.67
CA PRO A 35 -3.60 8.38 -14.96
C PRO A 35 -3.19 7.53 -16.18
N ASN A 36 -4.07 7.54 -17.20
CA ASN A 36 -3.78 7.11 -18.57
C ASN A 36 -2.61 7.92 -19.16
N ARG A 37 -1.45 7.27 -19.40
CA ARG A 37 -0.26 7.93 -19.92
C ARG A 37 -0.29 7.99 -21.44
N ILE A 38 -0.63 9.16 -22.00
CA ILE A 38 -0.60 9.39 -23.46
C ILE A 38 0.80 9.80 -23.96
N TRP A 39 1.63 10.49 -23.16
CA TRP A 39 3.08 10.69 -23.32
C TRP A 39 3.51 11.68 -22.24
N GLY A 40 4.38 11.33 -21.29
CA GLY A 40 4.78 12.29 -20.23
C GLY A 40 5.84 11.78 -19.25
N ASP A 41 5.63 10.61 -18.64
CA ASP A 41 6.60 9.98 -17.73
C ASP A 41 6.87 8.54 -18.17
N LYS A 42 8.16 8.15 -18.24
CA LYS A 42 8.54 6.76 -18.55
C LYS A 42 7.99 5.77 -17.52
N CYS A 43 7.94 6.18 -16.25
CA CYS A 43 7.47 5.40 -15.11
C CYS A 43 6.91 6.33 -14.01
N SER A 44 6.16 5.78 -13.05
CA SER A 44 5.77 6.47 -11.80
C SER A 44 5.84 5.52 -10.61
N MET A 45 5.62 6.07 -9.41
CA MET A 45 5.56 5.29 -8.17
C MET A 45 4.47 4.21 -8.17
N ALA A 46 3.35 4.43 -8.87
CA ALA A 46 2.24 3.48 -8.85
C ALA A 46 2.40 2.33 -9.89
N ASP A 47 3.44 2.39 -10.73
CA ASP A 47 3.94 1.22 -11.46
C ASP A 47 4.60 0.18 -10.52
N ILE A 48 4.98 0.57 -9.30
CA ILE A 48 5.48 -0.36 -8.28
C ILE A 48 4.31 -0.79 -7.38
N VAL A 49 3.91 -2.04 -7.52
CA VAL A 49 2.82 -2.62 -6.74
C VAL A 49 3.39 -3.42 -5.57
N ILE A 50 2.88 -3.14 -4.37
CA ILE A 50 3.26 -3.84 -3.13
C ILE A 50 2.06 -4.67 -2.68
N THR A 51 2.26 -5.98 -2.57
CA THR A 51 1.29 -6.90 -1.97
C THR A 51 1.85 -7.44 -0.66
N GLN A 52 1.01 -7.50 0.37
CA GLN A 52 1.39 -8.04 1.67
C GLN A 52 0.32 -9.00 2.19
N GLY A 53 0.75 -10.08 2.83
CA GLY A 53 -0.17 -11.05 3.43
C GLY A 53 0.45 -11.82 4.59
N PRO A 54 -0.36 -12.27 5.57
CA PRO A 54 0.12 -13.14 6.62
C PRO A 54 0.53 -14.50 6.04
N THR A 55 1.56 -15.11 6.62
CA THR A 55 2.01 -16.46 6.32
C THR A 55 2.24 -17.24 7.62
N THR A 56 2.78 -18.47 7.52
CA THR A 56 3.06 -19.31 8.68
C THR A 56 3.90 -18.53 9.71
N PRO A 57 3.41 -18.36 10.95
CA PRO A 57 4.16 -17.69 12.01
C PRO A 57 5.47 -18.41 12.32
N LEU A 58 6.38 -17.71 13.00
CA LEU A 58 7.57 -18.35 13.56
C LEU A 58 7.18 -19.38 14.64
N PRO A 59 8.01 -20.40 14.92
CA PRO A 59 7.71 -21.41 15.94
C PRO A 59 7.48 -20.85 17.36
N ASN A 60 7.98 -19.65 17.63
CA ASN A 60 7.76 -18.92 18.90
C ASN A 60 6.46 -18.08 18.90
N GLY A 61 5.63 -18.18 17.87
CA GLY A 61 4.34 -17.51 17.77
C GLY A 61 4.39 -16.08 17.19
N ILE A 62 5.55 -15.56 16.82
CA ILE A 62 5.64 -14.21 16.21
C ILE A 62 4.99 -14.26 14.81
N PRO A 63 4.02 -13.38 14.51
CA PRO A 63 3.41 -13.31 13.18
C PRO A 63 4.45 -13.07 12.09
N THR A 64 4.24 -13.68 10.93
CA THR A 64 5.09 -13.52 9.75
C THR A 64 4.25 -13.04 8.59
N TYR A 65 4.82 -12.14 7.79
CA TYR A 65 4.18 -11.55 6.63
C TYR A 65 5.08 -11.72 5.41
N THR A 66 4.49 -12.14 4.31
CA THR A 66 5.12 -12.11 2.98
C THR A 66 4.87 -10.74 2.36
N VAL A 67 5.90 -10.18 1.73
CA VAL A 67 5.84 -8.97 0.93
C VAL A 67 6.31 -9.30 -0.47
N ASP A 68 5.49 -8.94 -1.45
CA ASP A 68 5.81 -9.04 -2.86
C ASP A 68 5.81 -7.62 -3.45
N ILE A 69 6.89 -7.26 -4.13
CA ILE A 69 7.05 -5.95 -4.78
C ILE A 69 7.29 -6.21 -6.27
N ILE A 70 6.41 -5.68 -7.11
CA ILE A 70 6.36 -5.98 -8.54
C ILE A 70 6.47 -4.68 -9.33
N ASN A 71 7.29 -4.68 -10.40
CA ASN A 71 7.26 -3.62 -11.40
C ASN A 71 6.20 -3.96 -12.46
N MET A 72 5.07 -3.26 -12.43
CA MET A 72 3.95 -3.40 -13.35
C MET A 72 3.87 -2.27 -14.39
N CYS A 73 4.99 -1.59 -14.68
CA CYS A 73 5.03 -0.51 -15.64
C CYS A 73 4.46 -0.92 -17.01
N LEU A 74 3.33 -0.33 -17.42
CA LEU A 74 2.63 -0.76 -18.63
C LEU A 74 3.41 -0.47 -19.93
N ASN A 75 4.34 0.48 -19.88
CA ASN A 75 5.15 0.89 -21.03
C ASN A 75 6.44 0.05 -21.20
N GLY A 76 6.60 -1.04 -20.43
CA GLY A 76 7.78 -1.90 -20.51
C GLY A 76 9.04 -1.26 -19.92
N CYS A 77 8.89 -0.37 -18.93
CA CYS A 77 10.01 0.34 -18.34
C CYS A 77 10.63 -0.39 -17.14
N ASP A 78 11.93 -0.22 -16.97
CA ASP A 78 12.66 -0.67 -15.78
C ASP A 78 12.70 0.46 -14.74
N ILE A 79 12.55 0.09 -13.47
CA ILE A 79 12.47 1.04 -12.37
C ILE A 79 13.56 0.72 -11.35
N SER A 80 14.41 1.71 -11.07
CA SER A 80 15.52 1.61 -10.13
C SER A 80 15.35 2.55 -8.95
N GLY A 81 16.25 2.48 -7.97
CA GLY A 81 16.23 3.40 -6.82
C GLY A 81 14.88 3.45 -6.12
N ILE A 82 14.24 2.28 -5.95
CA ILE A 82 12.92 2.16 -5.34
C ILE A 82 13.06 2.32 -3.83
N HIS A 83 12.50 3.39 -3.28
CA HIS A 83 12.40 3.62 -1.84
C HIS A 83 10.95 3.47 -1.38
N LEU A 84 10.79 2.87 -0.20
CA LEU A 84 9.52 2.70 0.48
C LEU A 84 9.49 3.51 1.79
N SER A 85 8.36 4.14 2.06
CA SER A 85 7.98 4.56 3.40
C SER A 85 7.70 3.30 4.23
N CYS A 86 8.49 3.09 5.27
CA CYS A 86 8.45 1.87 6.09
C CYS A 86 8.44 2.14 7.61
N GLY A 87 8.29 3.41 8.03
CA GLY A 87 8.30 3.84 9.42
C GLY A 87 9.48 3.28 10.24
N TRP A 88 9.14 2.70 11.40
CA TRP A 88 10.07 1.98 12.27
C TRP A 88 10.19 0.50 11.89
N PHE A 89 10.36 0.19 10.61
CA PHE A 89 10.45 -1.20 10.14
C PHE A 89 11.50 -2.00 10.93
N SER A 90 11.08 -3.17 11.42
CA SER A 90 11.91 -4.12 12.15
C SER A 90 11.38 -5.54 11.92
N SER A 91 12.26 -6.53 12.06
CA SER A 91 11.92 -7.93 11.87
C SER A 91 12.71 -8.81 12.84
N ALA A 92 12.02 -9.76 13.47
CA ALA A 92 12.64 -10.81 14.28
C ALA A 92 13.37 -11.86 13.44
N ARG A 93 13.06 -11.94 12.13
CA ARG A 93 13.75 -12.80 11.15
C ARG A 93 14.70 -11.97 10.29
N LEU A 94 15.88 -12.50 9.99
CA LEU A 94 16.83 -11.91 9.05
C LEU A 94 16.23 -11.88 7.63
N ILE A 95 16.28 -10.70 7.02
CA ILE A 95 15.90 -10.45 5.63
C ILE A 95 17.18 -10.27 4.82
N ASN A 96 17.22 -10.78 3.60
CA ASN A 96 18.35 -10.55 2.70
C ASN A 96 18.45 -9.04 2.38
N PRO A 97 19.53 -8.34 2.80
CA PRO A 97 19.66 -6.90 2.60
C PRO A 97 19.81 -6.50 1.12
N LYS A 98 20.09 -7.46 0.22
CA LYS A 98 20.07 -7.22 -1.23
C LYS A 98 18.67 -7.11 -1.82
N LEU A 99 17.65 -7.60 -1.11
CA LEU A 99 16.24 -7.51 -1.52
C LEU A 99 15.57 -6.31 -0.84
N PHE A 100 15.77 -6.16 0.46
CA PHE A 100 15.12 -5.10 1.24
C PHE A 100 15.96 -4.73 2.46
N LYS A 101 16.23 -3.43 2.65
CA LYS A 101 16.94 -2.93 3.84
C LYS A 101 16.44 -1.54 4.24
N ARG A 102 16.30 -1.30 5.55
CA ARG A 102 16.01 0.04 6.08
C ARG A 102 17.29 0.87 6.12
N LEU A 103 17.31 2.03 5.46
CA LEU A 103 18.43 2.96 5.47
C LEU A 103 18.31 3.92 6.65
N HIS A 104 17.12 4.51 6.82
CA HIS A 104 16.81 5.47 7.89
C HIS A 104 15.38 5.28 8.39
N TYR A 105 14.95 6.10 9.36
CA TYR A 105 13.55 6.16 9.73
C TYR A 105 12.69 6.45 8.50
N ASN A 106 11.67 5.62 8.29
CA ASN A 106 10.74 5.75 7.17
C ASN A 106 11.38 5.72 5.77
N ASP A 107 12.58 5.17 5.64
CA ASP A 107 13.26 5.01 4.35
C ASP A 107 13.86 3.60 4.22
N CYS A 108 13.26 2.79 3.34
CA CYS A 108 13.71 1.45 3.03
C CYS A 108 14.02 1.30 1.53
N LEU A 109 15.18 0.71 1.23
CA LEU A 109 15.66 0.47 -0.12
C LEU A 109 15.29 -0.93 -0.60
N VAL A 110 14.78 -1.00 -1.82
CA VAL A 110 14.38 -2.23 -2.53
C VAL A 110 15.45 -2.62 -3.56
N ASN A 111 15.68 -3.93 -3.71
CA ASN A 111 16.61 -4.54 -4.67
C ASN A 111 18.02 -3.90 -4.66
N ASP A 112 18.47 -3.43 -3.49
CA ASP A 112 19.76 -2.75 -3.33
C ASP A 112 19.93 -1.53 -4.28
N GLY A 113 18.82 -0.91 -4.67
CA GLY A 113 18.77 0.21 -5.61
C GLY A 113 18.92 -0.15 -7.08
N ARG A 114 19.18 -1.43 -7.40
CA ARG A 114 19.28 -1.90 -8.80
C ARG A 114 17.91 -1.85 -9.50
N PRO A 115 17.90 -1.73 -10.84
CA PRO A 115 16.67 -1.82 -11.62
C PRO A 115 15.91 -3.12 -11.31
N LEU A 116 14.62 -2.99 -11.07
CA LEU A 116 13.65 -4.08 -11.15
C LEU A 116 13.08 -4.06 -12.56
N ILE A 117 13.32 -5.13 -13.32
CA ILE A 117 12.92 -5.23 -14.72
C ILE A 117 11.39 -5.24 -14.81
N ASN A 118 10.84 -4.77 -15.92
CA ASN A 118 9.40 -4.88 -16.15
C ASN A 118 8.87 -6.32 -15.99
N GLY A 119 7.83 -6.49 -15.17
CA GLY A 119 7.24 -7.80 -14.87
C GLY A 119 7.99 -8.60 -13.81
N ASP A 120 9.20 -8.21 -13.42
CA ASP A 120 9.92 -8.86 -12.33
C ASP A 120 9.35 -8.49 -10.97
N SER A 121 9.58 -9.38 -10.01
CA SER A 121 9.21 -9.20 -8.63
C SER A 121 10.32 -9.58 -7.67
N ILE A 122 10.32 -8.95 -6.50
CA ILE A 122 11.06 -9.45 -5.35
C ILE A 122 10.06 -9.89 -4.28
N SER A 123 10.38 -10.98 -3.61
CA SER A 123 9.59 -11.53 -2.53
C SER A 123 10.47 -11.74 -1.30
N PHE A 124 9.99 -11.33 -0.13
CA PHE A 124 10.63 -11.60 1.14
C PHE A 124 9.61 -11.73 2.27
N GLN A 125 10.04 -12.35 3.37
CA GLN A 125 9.22 -12.49 4.57
C GLN A 125 9.86 -11.73 5.73
N TYR A 126 9.03 -11.06 6.53
CA TYR A 126 9.44 -10.47 7.79
C TYR A 126 8.54 -10.95 8.92
N ALA A 127 9.07 -10.93 10.15
CA ALA A 127 8.34 -11.36 11.34
C ALA A 127 8.26 -10.21 12.33
N ASN A 128 7.05 -9.76 12.65
CA ASN A 128 6.82 -8.72 13.65
C ASN A 128 5.42 -8.84 14.25
N THR A 129 5.16 -8.15 15.35
CA THR A 129 3.85 -8.17 16.05
C THR A 129 2.71 -7.56 15.24
N PHE A 130 3.01 -6.78 14.19
CA PHE A 130 2.02 -6.19 13.30
C PHE A 130 2.55 -6.06 11.87
N LEU A 131 1.63 -5.94 10.93
CA LEU A 131 1.91 -5.65 9.53
C LEU A 131 2.29 -4.17 9.37
N TYR A 132 3.46 -3.90 8.79
CA TYR A 132 3.87 -2.53 8.44
C TYR A 132 3.11 -2.06 7.19
N PRO A 133 2.57 -0.82 7.20
CA PRO A 133 1.94 -0.21 6.03
C PRO A 133 3.03 0.32 5.08
N LEU A 134 3.56 -0.54 4.21
CA LEU A 134 4.58 -0.14 3.25
C LEU A 134 3.94 0.63 2.09
N SER A 135 4.56 1.74 1.68
CA SER A 135 4.14 2.50 0.50
C SER A 135 5.33 3.05 -0.26
N VAL A 136 5.19 3.20 -1.58
CA VAL A 136 6.26 3.72 -2.44
C VAL A 136 6.44 5.21 -2.16
N SER A 137 7.68 5.64 -1.91
CA SER A 137 8.02 7.04 -1.62
C SER A 137 8.88 7.69 -2.69
N LYS A 138 9.68 6.90 -3.42
CA LYS A 138 10.54 7.39 -4.51
C LYS A 138 10.87 6.26 -5.48
N VAL A 139 10.99 6.61 -6.76
CA VAL A 139 11.47 5.73 -7.83
C VAL A 139 12.34 6.52 -8.81
N ILE A 140 13.16 5.83 -9.59
CA ILE A 140 13.95 6.39 -10.69
C ILE A 140 13.68 5.56 -11.95
N CYS A 141 13.11 6.20 -12.97
CA CYS A 141 12.91 5.57 -14.28
C CYS A 141 14.23 5.45 -15.02
N VAL A 142 14.45 4.30 -15.68
CA VAL A 142 15.65 4.04 -16.50
C VAL A 142 15.38 4.37 -17.98
#